data_AF-A0A7J6CGJ0-F1
#
_entry.id   AF-A0A7J6CGJ0-F1
#
_cell.length_a   1.000
_cell.length_b   1.000
_cell.length_c   1.000
_cell.angle_alpha   90.00
_cell.angle_beta   90.00
_cell.angle_gamma   90.00
#
_symmetry.space_group_name_H-M   'P 1'
#
loop_
_entity.id
_entity.type
_entity.pdbx_description
1 polymer ?
#
loop_
_entity_poly.entity_id
_entity_poly.type
_entity_poly.pdbx_seq_one_letter_code
_entity_poly.pdbx_strand_id
1 'polypeptide(L)'
;MNKTPSLSNNMVPSRFRVPKPKTSEMSANSCVTSIRLDSLKQADNPQIHLLPCEIEHNGPAEVFKFFNPTVKEHKHETTVSFRGRGLTGQELHCPQGYKGLVLKEVQKPASDQEDRVVKVSSVFHHFTYWNLETPPTSDDGVVMAMAWPQLAEAMHGPVDD
;
A
#
# COMPACT_ATOMS: atom_id res chain seq x y z
N MET A 1 13.97 98.25 -8.15
CA MET A 1 14.64 97.24 -9.01
C MET A 1 14.15 95.85 -8.64
N ASN A 2 13.96 95.02 -9.65
CA ASN A 2 13.10 93.84 -9.65
C ASN A 2 13.69 92.63 -8.92
N LYS A 3 12.79 91.86 -8.29
CA LYS A 3 13.03 90.52 -7.74
C LYS A 3 13.31 89.51 -8.85
N THR A 4 14.26 88.61 -8.63
CA THR A 4 14.38 87.31 -9.30
C THR A 4 14.92 86.31 -8.28
N PRO A 5 14.16 85.28 -7.87
CA PRO A 5 14.71 84.13 -7.16
C PRO A 5 15.05 83.03 -8.16
N SER A 6 16.28 82.51 -8.09
CA SER A 6 16.70 81.32 -8.82
C SER A 6 16.19 80.07 -8.11
N LEU A 7 15.49 79.23 -8.88
CA LEU A 7 15.05 77.90 -8.49
C LEU A 7 16.25 76.94 -8.52
N SER A 8 16.49 76.20 -7.44
CA SER A 8 17.17 74.90 -7.52
C SER A 8 16.40 73.88 -6.69
N ASN A 9 15.52 73.15 -7.37
CA ASN A 9 14.89 71.94 -6.84
C ASN A 9 15.86 70.78 -7.05
N ASN A 10 16.53 70.32 -5.99
CA ASN A 10 17.20 69.02 -6.00
C ASN A 10 16.18 67.94 -5.59
N MET A 11 15.48 67.40 -6.58
CA MET A 11 14.58 66.26 -6.44
C MET A 11 15.41 64.97 -6.57
N VAL A 12 15.68 64.32 -5.44
CA VAL A 12 16.27 62.97 -5.42
C VAL A 12 15.22 61.96 -5.92
N PRO A 13 15.53 61.07 -6.88
CA PRO A 13 14.57 60.09 -7.32
C PRO A 13 14.38 59.02 -6.24
N SER A 14 13.16 58.92 -5.72
CA SER A 14 12.70 57.85 -4.84
C SER A 14 12.85 56.51 -5.56
N ARG A 15 13.78 55.65 -5.12
CA ARG A 15 13.87 54.27 -5.59
C ARG A 15 12.57 53.55 -5.23
N PHE A 16 11.74 53.25 -6.22
CA PHE A 16 10.66 52.28 -6.09
C PHE A 16 11.27 50.92 -5.71
N ARG A 17 11.06 50.47 -4.47
CA ARG A 17 11.29 49.07 -4.10
C ARG A 17 10.09 48.27 -4.61
N VAL A 18 10.31 47.45 -5.62
CA VAL A 18 9.38 46.38 -5.99
C VAL A 18 9.36 45.38 -4.82
N PRO A 19 8.20 45.09 -4.20
CA PRO A 19 8.11 44.02 -3.21
C PRO A 19 8.44 42.70 -3.90
N LYS A 20 9.43 41.96 -3.39
CA LYS A 20 9.65 40.57 -3.83
C LYS A 20 8.37 39.78 -3.54
N PRO A 21 7.89 38.94 -4.47
CA PRO A 21 6.76 38.06 -4.18
C PRO A 21 7.14 37.21 -2.97
N LYS A 22 6.29 37.23 -1.94
CA LYS A 22 6.35 36.23 -0.88
C LYS A 22 6.04 34.91 -1.57
N THR A 23 7.05 34.07 -1.76
CA THR A 23 6.82 32.65 -1.99
C THR A 23 6.03 32.16 -0.78
N SER A 24 4.71 32.03 -0.93
CA SER A 24 3.92 31.21 -0.05
C SER A 24 4.48 29.81 -0.21
N GLU A 25 5.22 29.35 0.79
CA GLU A 25 5.50 27.94 0.97
C GLU A 25 4.12 27.28 1.10
N MET A 26 3.65 26.69 0.00
CA MET A 26 2.49 25.81 0.06
C MET A 26 2.94 24.65 0.92
N SER A 27 2.60 24.69 2.21
CA SER A 27 2.61 23.51 3.05
C SER A 27 1.69 22.51 2.35
N ALA A 28 2.28 21.61 1.57
CA ALA A 28 1.59 20.42 1.15
C ALA A 28 1.24 19.72 2.45
N ASN A 29 -0.04 19.66 2.79
CA ASN A 29 -0.53 18.84 3.88
C ASN A 29 -0.37 17.38 3.45
N SER A 30 0.88 16.90 3.41
CA SER A 30 1.19 15.52 3.03
C SER A 30 1.05 14.67 4.28
N CYS A 31 -0.13 14.06 4.45
CA CYS A 31 -0.30 12.93 5.34
C CYS A 31 0.66 11.81 4.91
N VAL A 32 1.51 11.34 5.82
CA VAL A 32 2.45 10.24 5.58
C VAL A 32 1.94 8.98 6.27
N THR A 33 2.05 7.83 5.58
CA THR A 33 1.87 6.52 6.22
C THR A 33 3.23 5.94 6.60
N SER A 34 3.47 5.76 7.89
CA SER A 34 4.68 5.15 8.44
C SER A 34 4.42 3.70 8.88
N ILE A 35 5.38 2.82 8.59
CA ILE A 35 5.32 1.41 8.96
C ILE A 35 6.26 1.14 10.14
N ARG A 36 5.69 0.63 11.23
CA ARG A 36 6.43 0.16 12.41
C ARG A 36 6.94 -1.26 12.19
N LEU A 37 8.23 -1.34 11.85
CA LEU A 37 8.94 -2.58 11.55
C LEU A 37 9.49 -3.29 12.79
N ASP A 38 9.55 -2.62 13.95
CA ASP A 38 9.93 -3.22 15.24
C ASP A 38 9.03 -4.40 15.63
N SER A 39 7.76 -4.37 15.18
CA SER A 39 6.78 -5.44 15.39
C SER A 39 7.02 -6.69 14.53
N LEU A 40 7.92 -6.66 13.52
CA LEU A 40 8.23 -7.82 12.67
C LEU A 40 8.69 -9.03 13.48
N LYS A 41 9.43 -8.80 14.58
CA LYS A 41 9.98 -9.89 15.41
C LYS A 41 8.92 -10.63 16.21
N GLN A 42 7.77 -10.00 16.46
CA GLN A 42 6.65 -10.61 17.18
C GLN A 42 5.47 -10.94 16.27
N ALA A 43 5.62 -10.76 14.97
CA ALA A 43 4.56 -11.04 14.01
C ALA A 43 4.27 -12.55 13.97
N ASP A 44 2.99 -12.91 13.90
CA ASP A 44 2.56 -14.29 13.72
C ASP A 44 2.66 -14.73 12.24
N ASN A 45 2.54 -16.03 12.01
CA ASN A 45 2.60 -16.63 10.68
C ASN A 45 1.30 -17.41 10.38
N PRO A 46 0.18 -16.70 10.13
CA PRO A 46 -1.10 -17.33 9.90
C PRO A 46 -1.19 -17.98 8.52
N GLN A 47 -2.11 -18.93 8.39
CA GLN A 47 -2.54 -19.42 7.08
C GLN A 47 -3.41 -18.35 6.40
N ILE A 48 -3.06 -18.00 5.16
CA ILE A 48 -3.78 -16.99 4.37
C ILE A 48 -4.57 -17.67 3.26
N HIS A 49 -5.83 -17.26 3.10
CA HIS A 49 -6.72 -17.75 2.05
C HIS A 49 -7.29 -16.58 1.25
N LEU A 50 -7.16 -16.63 -0.08
CA LEU A 50 -7.84 -15.74 -1.01
C LEU A 50 -9.06 -16.46 -1.58
N LEU A 51 -10.26 -16.06 -1.15
CA LEU A 51 -11.53 -16.67 -1.55
C LEU A 51 -12.08 -16.00 -2.83
N PRO A 52 -12.80 -16.73 -3.69
CA PRO A 52 -13.42 -16.20 -4.91
C PRO A 52 -14.79 -15.56 -4.60
N CYS A 53 -14.87 -14.82 -3.50
CA CYS A 53 -16.09 -14.14 -3.06
C CYS A 53 -15.77 -12.99 -2.13
N GLU A 54 -16.67 -12.02 -2.09
CA GLU A 54 -16.65 -10.94 -1.10
C GLU A 54 -17.40 -11.36 0.17
N ILE A 55 -16.83 -11.02 1.32
CA ILE A 55 -17.46 -11.21 2.63
C ILE A 55 -17.62 -9.82 3.24
N GLU A 56 -18.87 -9.36 3.39
CA GLU A 56 -19.16 -8.02 3.93
C GLU A 56 -18.71 -7.84 5.40
N HIS A 57 -18.59 -8.94 6.13
CA HIS A 57 -18.12 -8.91 7.51
C HIS A 57 -16.59 -8.84 7.58
N ASN A 58 -16.07 -7.77 8.18
CA ASN A 58 -14.67 -7.63 8.54
C ASN A 58 -14.47 -7.79 10.05
N GLY A 59 -13.98 -8.95 10.48
CA GLY A 59 -13.80 -9.29 11.89
C GLY A 59 -13.30 -10.72 12.10
N PRO A 60 -13.18 -11.17 13.36
CA PRO A 60 -12.79 -12.53 13.69
C PRO A 60 -13.75 -13.57 13.08
N ALA A 61 -13.19 -14.69 12.62
CA ALA A 61 -13.95 -15.83 12.13
C ALA A 61 -13.34 -17.14 12.62
N GLU A 62 -14.20 -18.13 12.86
CA GLU A 62 -13.82 -19.47 13.36
C GLU A 62 -13.28 -20.36 12.23
N VAL A 63 -12.26 -19.87 11.50
CA VAL A 63 -11.68 -20.52 10.30
C VAL A 63 -11.14 -21.92 10.64
N PHE A 64 -10.44 -22.07 11.76
CA PHE A 64 -9.91 -23.34 12.24
C PHE A 64 -10.98 -24.37 12.61
N LYS A 65 -12.21 -23.92 12.91
CA LYS A 65 -13.32 -24.81 13.26
C LYS A 65 -14.11 -25.26 12.05
N PHE A 66 -14.32 -24.38 11.08
CA PHE A 66 -15.25 -24.63 9.97
C PHE A 66 -14.58 -24.82 8.61
N PHE A 67 -13.48 -24.11 8.33
CA PHE A 67 -12.86 -24.11 7.01
C PHE A 67 -11.71 -25.12 6.95
N ASN A 68 -10.67 -24.94 7.78
CA ASN A 68 -9.44 -25.74 7.73
C ASN A 68 -9.68 -27.26 7.83
N PRO A 69 -10.53 -27.77 8.75
CA PRO A 69 -10.77 -29.21 8.87
C PRO A 69 -11.48 -29.82 7.65
N THR A 70 -12.07 -28.99 6.79
CA THR A 70 -12.80 -29.43 5.59
C THR A 70 -11.98 -29.35 4.31
N VAL A 71 -10.76 -28.80 4.40
CA VAL A 71 -9.80 -28.81 3.31
C VAL A 71 -9.35 -30.25 3.07
N LYS A 72 -9.47 -30.70 1.81
CA LYS A 72 -9.08 -32.04 1.37
C LYS A 72 -7.97 -31.89 0.35
N GLU A 73 -6.89 -32.64 0.57
CA GLU A 73 -5.79 -32.75 -0.39
C GLU A 73 -5.84 -34.14 -1.02
N HIS A 74 -5.95 -34.20 -2.34
CA HIS A 74 -5.93 -35.47 -3.07
C HIS A 74 -5.08 -35.35 -4.34
N LYS A 75 -3.97 -36.10 -4.36
CA LYS A 75 -2.96 -36.08 -5.44
C LYS A 75 -2.40 -34.69 -5.70
N HIS A 76 -3.05 -33.93 -6.58
CA HIS A 76 -2.65 -32.61 -7.07
C HIS A 76 -3.78 -31.57 -6.96
N GLU A 77 -4.86 -31.92 -6.26
CA GLU A 77 -6.02 -31.05 -6.10
C GLU A 77 -6.29 -30.80 -4.63
N THR A 78 -6.30 -29.53 -4.25
CA THR A 78 -6.74 -29.08 -2.93
C THR A 78 -8.16 -28.58 -3.07
N THR A 79 -9.10 -29.11 -2.28
CA THR A 79 -10.52 -28.74 -2.38
C THR A 79 -11.10 -28.40 -1.01
N VAL A 80 -12.09 -27.52 -0.98
CA VAL A 80 -12.83 -27.17 0.25
C VAL A 80 -14.26 -26.78 -0.11
N SER A 81 -15.17 -26.81 0.86
CA SER A 81 -16.49 -26.21 0.67
C SER A 81 -16.65 -24.95 1.50
N PHE A 82 -17.12 -23.88 0.85
CA PHE A 82 -17.50 -22.65 1.53
C PHE A 82 -18.95 -22.31 1.18
N ARG A 83 -19.81 -22.15 2.19
CA ARG A 83 -21.25 -21.88 2.02
C ARG A 83 -21.96 -22.88 1.09
N GLY A 84 -21.53 -24.15 1.12
CA GLY A 84 -22.08 -25.22 0.27
C GLY A 84 -21.59 -25.22 -1.18
N ARG A 85 -20.68 -24.31 -1.56
CA ARG A 85 -20.04 -24.28 -2.88
C ARG A 85 -18.68 -24.98 -2.80
N GLY A 86 -18.36 -25.81 -3.78
CA GLY A 86 -17.05 -26.43 -3.89
C GLY A 86 -16.02 -25.43 -4.45
N LEU A 87 -14.86 -25.37 -3.83
CA LEU A 87 -13.72 -24.56 -4.26
C LEU A 87 -12.53 -25.48 -4.54
N THR A 88 -11.75 -25.14 -5.56
CA THR A 88 -10.47 -25.78 -5.86
C THR A 88 -9.35 -24.78 -5.63
N GLY A 89 -8.30 -25.21 -4.95
CA GLY A 89 -7.25 -24.36 -4.41
C GLY A 89 -5.88 -24.68 -4.98
N GLN A 90 -5.04 -23.65 -5.02
CA GLN A 90 -3.62 -23.73 -5.35
C GLN A 90 -2.84 -22.91 -4.33
N GLU A 91 -1.74 -23.46 -3.83
CA GLU A 91 -0.78 -22.69 -3.04
C GLU A 91 0.07 -21.80 -3.94
N LEU A 92 0.08 -20.50 -3.64
CA LEU A 92 0.92 -19.51 -4.29
C LEU A 92 1.98 -19.03 -3.32
N HIS A 93 3.23 -19.09 -3.75
CA HIS A 93 4.36 -18.57 -3.00
C HIS A 93 4.58 -17.09 -3.30
N CYS A 94 5.02 -16.35 -2.29
CA CYS A 94 5.54 -15.00 -2.52
C CYS A 94 6.74 -15.06 -3.48
N PRO A 95 6.92 -14.06 -4.36
CA PRO A 95 8.04 -14.01 -5.29
C PRO A 95 9.39 -14.06 -4.58
N GLN A 96 10.43 -14.57 -5.25
CA GLN A 96 11.75 -14.75 -4.64
C GLN A 96 12.29 -13.41 -4.10
N GLY A 97 12.74 -13.41 -2.84
CA GLY A 97 13.21 -12.20 -2.16
C GLY A 97 12.11 -11.36 -1.51
N TYR A 98 10.83 -11.70 -1.73
CA TYR A 98 9.68 -11.01 -1.15
C TYR A 98 9.06 -11.79 0.01
N LYS A 99 8.34 -11.06 0.86
CA LYS A 99 7.51 -11.61 1.94
C LYS A 99 6.18 -10.86 1.97
N GLY A 100 5.10 -11.56 2.29
CA GLY A 100 3.81 -10.96 2.55
C GLY A 100 3.76 -10.38 3.97
N LEU A 101 3.17 -9.20 4.12
CA LEU A 101 2.95 -8.54 5.41
C LEU A 101 1.46 -8.23 5.58
N VAL A 102 0.90 -8.57 6.75
CA VAL A 102 -0.39 -8.04 7.18
C VAL A 102 -0.14 -6.84 8.05
N LEU A 103 -0.67 -5.69 7.64
CA LEU A 103 -0.51 -4.42 8.33
C LEU A 103 -1.78 -4.08 9.09
N LYS A 104 -1.63 -3.68 10.35
CA LYS A 104 -2.72 -3.22 11.20
C LYS A 104 -2.48 -1.79 11.63
N GLU A 105 -3.49 -0.95 11.46
CA GLU A 105 -3.46 0.42 11.94
C GLU A 105 -3.37 0.45 13.47
N VAL A 106 -2.42 1.24 13.99
CA VAL A 106 -2.18 1.35 15.44
C VAL A 106 -3.25 2.24 16.08
N GLN A 107 -3.59 3.34 15.40
CA GLN A 107 -4.59 4.31 15.79
C GLN A 107 -5.32 4.79 14.55
N LYS A 108 -6.65 4.82 14.59
CA LYS A 108 -7.46 5.36 13.51
C LYS A 108 -7.27 6.89 13.46
N PRO A 109 -6.81 7.45 12.32
CA PRO A 109 -6.70 8.90 12.17
C PRO A 109 -8.06 9.56 12.39
N ALA A 110 -8.09 10.73 13.02
CA ALA A 110 -9.34 11.49 13.16
C ALA A 110 -9.71 12.23 11.87
N SER A 111 -8.74 12.41 10.95
CA SER A 111 -8.94 12.96 9.62
C SER A 111 -7.89 12.47 8.62
N ASP A 112 -8.15 12.66 7.32
CA ASP A 112 -7.23 12.29 6.24
C ASP A 112 -5.97 13.17 6.17
N GLN A 113 -5.86 14.20 7.02
CA GLN A 113 -4.70 15.09 7.10
C GLN A 113 -3.69 14.65 8.15
N GLU A 114 -4.01 13.63 8.97
CA GLU A 114 -3.14 13.13 10.03
C GLU A 114 -2.26 11.99 9.55
N ASP A 115 -0.99 12.00 9.97
CA ASP A 115 -0.08 10.90 9.70
C ASP A 115 -0.62 9.57 10.22
N ARG A 116 -0.46 8.54 9.40
CA ARG A 116 -0.93 7.18 9.69
C ARG A 116 0.22 6.34 10.17
N VAL A 117 -0.02 5.57 11.23
CA VAL A 117 0.94 4.62 11.75
C VAL A 117 0.35 3.22 11.68
N VAL A 118 0.95 2.37 10.87
CA VAL A 118 0.61 0.95 10.78
C VAL A 118 1.73 0.10 11.36
N LYS A 119 1.39 -1.03 11.97
CA LYS A 119 2.36 -2.03 12.44
C LYS A 119 2.20 -3.33 11.70
N VAL A 120 3.28 -4.09 11.59
CA VAL A 120 3.21 -5.47 11.10
C VAL A 120 2.52 -6.32 12.17
N SER A 121 1.39 -6.95 11.82
CA SER A 121 0.74 -7.94 12.68
C SER A 121 1.19 -9.36 12.34
N SER A 122 1.37 -9.64 11.05
CA SER A 122 1.61 -11.00 10.54
C SER A 122 2.55 -10.99 9.36
N VAL A 123 3.29 -12.08 9.18
CA VAL A 123 4.15 -12.34 8.03
C VAL A 123 3.71 -13.65 7.37
N PHE A 124 3.70 -13.70 6.05
CA PHE A 124 3.45 -14.94 5.31
C PHE A 124 4.37 -15.06 4.11
N HIS A 125 4.65 -16.30 3.71
CA HIS A 125 5.52 -16.64 2.58
C HIS A 125 4.76 -17.31 1.43
N HIS A 126 3.53 -17.70 1.68
CA HIS A 126 2.63 -18.33 0.75
C HIS A 126 1.19 -18.10 1.22
N PHE A 127 0.24 -18.26 0.31
CA PHE A 127 -1.18 -18.23 0.59
C PHE A 127 -1.91 -19.19 -0.34
N THR A 128 -3.07 -19.69 0.08
CA THR A 128 -3.91 -20.51 -0.80
C THR A 128 -4.86 -19.61 -1.57
N TYR A 129 -4.74 -19.63 -2.89
CA TYR A 129 -5.72 -19.06 -3.80
C TYR A 129 -6.80 -20.10 -4.07
N TRP A 130 -8.06 -19.72 -3.93
CA TRP A 130 -9.21 -20.57 -4.22
C TRP A 130 -9.99 -20.03 -5.40
N ASN A 131 -10.35 -20.92 -6.32
CA ASN A 131 -11.20 -20.63 -7.45
C ASN A 131 -12.52 -21.43 -7.33
N LEU A 132 -13.57 -20.89 -7.94
CA LEU A 132 -14.90 -21.48 -7.95
C LEU A 132 -15.02 -22.42 -9.15
N GLU A 133 -15.33 -23.69 -8.90
CA GLU A 133 -15.69 -24.73 -9.89
C GLU A 133 -14.60 -25.12 -10.91
N THR A 134 -13.68 -24.22 -11.25
CA THR A 134 -12.53 -24.48 -12.14
C THR A 134 -11.23 -24.57 -11.33
N PRO A 135 -10.32 -25.49 -11.68
CA PRO A 135 -8.98 -25.50 -11.08
C PRO A 135 -8.26 -24.17 -11.37
N PRO A 136 -7.48 -23.64 -10.41
CA PRO A 136 -6.56 -22.54 -10.67
C PRO A 136 -5.63 -22.80 -11.86
N THR A 137 -5.35 -21.76 -12.64
CA THR A 137 -4.55 -21.80 -13.86
C THR A 137 -3.47 -20.72 -13.88
N SER A 138 -2.53 -20.82 -14.81
CA SER A 138 -1.52 -19.78 -15.05
C SER A 138 -2.09 -18.44 -15.50
N ASP A 139 -3.30 -18.45 -16.06
CA ASP A 139 -3.95 -17.28 -16.66
C ASP A 139 -4.79 -16.51 -15.64
N ASP A 140 -4.88 -17.00 -14.40
CA ASP A 140 -5.58 -16.32 -13.33
C ASP A 140 -4.82 -15.05 -12.93
N GLY A 141 -5.54 -13.93 -12.78
CA GLY A 141 -4.92 -12.62 -12.56
C GLY A 141 -3.99 -12.56 -11.34
N VAL A 142 -4.32 -13.27 -10.25
CA VAL A 142 -3.47 -13.35 -9.07
C VAL A 142 -2.17 -14.13 -9.32
N VAL A 143 -2.23 -15.19 -10.14
CA VAL A 143 -1.06 -16.00 -10.49
C VAL A 143 -0.13 -15.19 -11.39
N MET A 144 -0.67 -14.51 -12.40
CA MET A 144 0.09 -13.59 -13.25
C MET A 144 0.70 -12.43 -12.44
N ALA A 145 -0.01 -11.89 -11.45
CA ALA A 145 0.49 -10.82 -10.60
C ALA A 145 1.73 -11.22 -9.78
N MET A 146 1.91 -12.51 -9.46
CA MET A 146 3.12 -12.96 -8.75
C MET A 146 4.40 -12.84 -9.61
N ALA A 147 4.29 -12.78 -10.95
CA ALA A 147 5.44 -12.56 -11.83
C ALA A 147 5.86 -11.08 -11.92
N TRP A 148 4.99 -10.15 -11.52
CA TRP A 148 5.22 -8.72 -11.68
C TRP A 148 6.50 -8.20 -11.00
N PRO A 149 6.85 -8.60 -9.76
CA PRO A 149 8.03 -8.03 -9.10
C PRO A 149 9.34 -8.29 -9.84
N GLN A 150 9.50 -9.47 -10.46
CA GLN A 150 10.67 -9.80 -11.27
C GLN A 150 10.76 -8.89 -12.51
N LEU A 151 9.62 -8.65 -13.17
CA LEU A 151 9.56 -7.73 -14.32
C LEU A 151 9.86 -6.29 -13.91
N ALA A 152 9.31 -5.85 -12.78
CA ALA A 152 9.55 -4.51 -12.24
C ALA A 152 11.02 -4.28 -11.90
N GLU A 153 11.71 -5.27 -11.33
CA GLU A 153 13.15 -5.22 -11.07
C GLU A 153 13.96 -5.04 -12.36
N ALA A 154 13.64 -5.80 -13.42
CA ALA A 154 14.29 -5.67 -14.71
C ALA A 154 14.05 -4.30 -15.38
N MET A 155 12.86 -3.70 -15.20
CA MET A 155 12.52 -2.40 -15.79
C MET A 155 13.10 -1.20 -15.03
N HIS A 156 13.16 -1.30 -13.70
CA HIS A 156 13.57 -0.20 -12.82
C HIS A 156 14.98 -0.36 -12.26
N GLY A 157 15.69 -1.41 -12.66
CA GLY A 157 17.10 -1.61 -12.35
C GLY A 157 17.96 -0.44 -12.84
N PRO A 158 19.10 -0.18 -12.19
CA PRO A 158 20.06 0.80 -12.67
C PRO A 158 20.55 0.43 -14.08
N VAL A 159 20.87 1.44 -14.89
CA VAL A 159 21.52 1.23 -16.19
C VAL A 159 23.02 1.17 -15.94
N ASP A 160 23.67 0.10 -16.43
CA ASP A 160 25.13 0.00 -16.41
C ASP A 160 25.74 1.05 -17.35
N ASP A 161 26.80 1.73 -16.89
CA ASP A 161 27.56 2.75 -17.67
C ASP A 161 28.40 2.13 -18.81
#